data_AF-A0A0M7ID23-F1
#
_entry.id   AF-A0A0M7ID23-F1
#
_cell.length_a   1.000
_cell.length_b   1.000
_cell.length_c   1.000
_cell.angle_alpha   90.00
_cell.angle_beta   90.00
_cell.angle_gamma   90.00
#
_symmetry.space_group_name_H-M   'P 1'
#
loop_
_entity.id
_entity.type
_entity.pdbx_description
1 polymer ?
#
loop_
_entity_poly.entity_id
_entity_poly.type
_entity_poly.pdbx_seq_one_letter_code
_entity_poly.pdbx_strand_id
1 'polypeptide(L)'
;MRAGEIFVATAHGDPRPFSVRTPQGSVRPLGTRFSVRLDPDRTMVGVEEGAVELRPLRQPDLALRVAAGESAYLTQWAPSRAEPLPAQALAWTRGQLIADDERLGDFIANLSRFRPGILRCDPAVADLRFSGVFPIADTDHILALLPNSLPVAIRQVTRYWVTVVPRAG
;
A
#
# COMPACT_ATOMS: atom_id res chain seq x y z
N MET A 1 2.78 -14.00 5.72
CA MET A 1 3.47 -12.73 5.46
C MET A 1 3.70 -12.01 6.77
N ARG A 2 4.89 -11.45 6.98
CA ARG A 2 5.27 -10.81 8.27
C ARG A 2 5.54 -9.30 8.14
N ALA A 3 5.78 -8.80 6.94
CA ALA A 3 5.90 -7.38 6.60
C ALA A 3 5.78 -7.21 5.07
N GLY A 4 5.49 -5.98 4.61
CA GLY A 4 5.65 -5.58 3.21
C GLY A 4 4.36 -5.58 2.39
N GLU A 5 4.49 -5.83 1.09
CA GLU A 5 3.41 -6.01 0.14
C GLU A 5 3.81 -7.03 -0.91
N ILE A 6 2.84 -7.83 -1.33
CA ILE A 6 3.02 -8.87 -2.33
C ILE A 6 1.92 -8.75 -3.38
N PHE A 7 2.26 -9.13 -4.60
CA PHE A 7 1.32 -9.38 -5.68
C PHE A 7 1.37 -10.86 -6.03
N VAL A 8 0.20 -11.48 -6.14
CA VAL A 8 0.06 -12.90 -6.40
C VAL A 8 -0.77 -13.08 -7.65
N ALA A 9 -0.25 -13.89 -8.58
CA ALA A 9 -0.99 -14.41 -9.72
C ALA A 9 -1.05 -15.94 -9.59
N THR A 10 -2.25 -16.49 -9.37
CA THR A 10 -2.45 -17.94 -9.30
C THR A 10 -2.88 -18.51 -10.65
N ALA A 11 -2.32 -19.64 -11.06
CA ALA A 11 -2.75 -20.35 -12.27
C ALA A 11 -4.10 -21.06 -12.05
N HIS A 12 -4.87 -21.22 -13.12
CA HIS A 12 -6.12 -21.99 -13.12
C HIS A 12 -5.80 -23.50 -13.12
N GLY A 13 -6.55 -24.30 -12.34
CA GLY A 13 -6.49 -25.77 -12.41
C GLY A 13 -5.47 -26.47 -11.50
N ASP A 14 -4.78 -25.75 -10.61
CA ASP A 14 -3.96 -26.38 -9.56
C ASP A 14 -4.85 -26.75 -8.35
N PRO A 15 -4.99 -28.05 -7.99
CA PRO A 15 -5.85 -28.48 -6.90
C PRO A 15 -5.30 -28.13 -5.50
N ARG A 16 -4.06 -27.64 -5.40
CA ARG A 16 -3.44 -27.31 -4.12
C ARG A 16 -4.01 -26.01 -3.56
N PRO A 17 -4.53 -26.01 -2.32
CA PRO A 17 -5.09 -24.81 -1.73
C PRO A 17 -3.98 -23.78 -1.46
N PHE A 18 -3.99 -22.68 -2.21
CA PHE A 18 -3.16 -21.51 -1.91
C PHE A 18 -3.88 -20.60 -0.92
N SER A 19 -3.15 -20.04 0.06
CA SER A 19 -3.66 -18.97 0.93
C SER A 19 -2.52 -18.08 1.42
N VAL A 20 -2.78 -16.78 1.49
CA VAL A 20 -1.87 -15.83 2.15
C VAL A 20 -2.33 -15.66 3.58
N ARG A 21 -1.46 -15.97 4.55
CA ARG A 21 -1.71 -15.71 5.98
C ARG A 21 -1.07 -14.39 6.40
N THR A 22 -1.83 -13.54 7.07
CA THR A 22 -1.37 -12.31 7.73
C THR A 22 -1.71 -12.38 9.23
N PRO A 23 -1.17 -11.47 10.06
CA PRO A 23 -1.56 -11.39 11.48
C PRO A 23 -3.07 -11.18 11.68
N GLN A 24 -3.76 -10.56 10.72
CA GLN A 24 -5.19 -10.26 10.80
C GLN A 24 -6.09 -11.40 10.28
N GLY A 25 -5.56 -12.37 9.54
CA GLY A 25 -6.37 -13.49 9.04
C GLY A 25 -5.79 -14.15 7.80
N SER A 26 -6.66 -14.68 6.96
CA SER A 26 -6.26 -15.35 5.72
C SER A 26 -6.96 -14.77 4.50
N VAL A 27 -6.21 -14.69 3.39
CA VAL A 27 -6.68 -14.33 2.06
C VAL A 27 -6.59 -15.58 1.18
N ARG A 28 -7.73 -16.06 0.68
CA ARG A 28 -7.80 -17.23 -0.20
C ARG A 28 -8.20 -16.78 -1.61
N PRO A 29 -7.35 -16.98 -2.64
CA PRO A 29 -7.74 -16.73 -4.01
C PRO A 29 -8.71 -17.79 -4.52
N LEU A 30 -9.64 -17.36 -5.37
CA LEU A 30 -10.55 -18.20 -6.13
C LEU A 30 -10.13 -18.20 -7.62
N GLY A 31 -8.83 -18.32 -7.88
CA GLY A 31 -8.21 -18.23 -9.22
C GLY A 31 -8.01 -16.78 -9.67
N THR A 32 -7.02 -16.08 -9.10
CA THR A 32 -6.96 -14.60 -9.15
C THR A 32 -5.59 -13.99 -9.34
N ARG A 33 -5.64 -12.69 -9.69
CA ARG A 33 -4.54 -11.74 -9.56
C ARG A 33 -4.91 -10.72 -8.49
N PHE A 34 -4.11 -10.62 -7.43
CA PHE A 34 -4.42 -9.76 -6.29
C PHE A 34 -3.16 -9.29 -5.56
N SER A 35 -3.29 -8.17 -4.86
CA SER A 35 -2.27 -7.64 -3.95
C SER A 35 -2.67 -7.85 -2.49
N VAL A 36 -1.69 -8.06 -1.63
CA VAL A 36 -1.84 -8.08 -0.18
C VAL A 36 -0.79 -7.14 0.39
N ARG A 37 -1.24 -6.10 1.08
CA ARG A 37 -0.40 -5.11 1.76
C ARG A 37 -0.64 -5.20 3.26
N LEU A 38 0.43 -5.47 4.02
CA LEU A 38 0.36 -5.54 5.47
C LEU A 38 0.68 -4.17 6.08
N ASP A 39 -0.33 -3.56 6.69
CA ASP A 39 -0.19 -2.37 7.55
C ASP A 39 -0.06 -2.81 9.02
N PRO A 40 0.36 -1.91 9.94
CA PRO A 40 0.52 -2.26 11.36
C PRO A 40 -0.72 -2.93 11.98
N ASP A 41 -1.90 -2.38 11.71
CA ASP A 41 -3.15 -2.81 12.38
C ASP A 41 -4.14 -3.55 11.47
N ARG A 42 -3.87 -3.57 10.16
CA ARG A 42 -4.78 -4.13 9.14
C ARG A 42 -4.03 -4.69 7.94
N THR A 43 -4.68 -5.54 7.17
CA THR A 43 -4.19 -5.99 5.86
C THR A 43 -5.07 -5.38 4.78
N MET A 44 -4.52 -4.61 3.83
CA MET A 44 -5.26 -4.21 2.63
C MET A 44 -5.14 -5.29 1.56
N VAL A 45 -6.25 -5.63 0.92
CA VAL A 45 -6.30 -6.57 -0.20
C VAL A 45 -6.97 -5.89 -1.38
N GLY A 46 -6.32 -5.90 -2.55
CA GLY A 46 -6.87 -5.38 -3.79
C GLY A 46 -6.87 -6.44 -4.88
N VAL A 47 -7.97 -6.59 -5.61
CA VAL A 47 -8.14 -7.65 -6.60
C VAL A 47 -8.15 -7.07 -8.02
N GLU A 48 -7.19 -7.51 -8.83
CA GLU A 48 -7.10 -7.14 -10.25
C GLU A 48 -8.01 -8.03 -11.10
N GLU A 49 -8.00 -9.33 -10.85
CA GLU A 49 -8.72 -10.33 -11.64
C GLU A 49 -9.29 -11.44 -10.75
N GLY A 50 -10.50 -11.92 -11.05
CA GLY A 50 -11.20 -12.98 -10.33
C GLY A 50 -11.83 -12.50 -9.01
N ALA A 51 -11.70 -13.28 -7.93
CA ALA A 51 -12.15 -12.89 -6.59
C ALA A 51 -11.36 -13.57 -5.46
N VAL A 52 -11.14 -12.87 -4.36
CA VAL A 52 -10.52 -13.43 -3.15
C VAL A 52 -11.53 -13.49 -2.01
N GLU A 53 -11.34 -14.44 -1.11
CA GLU A 53 -12.08 -14.54 0.14
C GLU A 53 -11.18 -14.13 1.30
N LEU A 54 -11.62 -13.12 2.06
CA LEU A 54 -11.00 -12.64 3.27
C LEU A 54 -11.66 -13.32 4.46
N ARG A 55 -10.87 -13.94 5.35
CA ARG A 55 -11.36 -14.51 6.61
C ARG A 55 -10.61 -13.90 7.78
N PRO A 56 -11.28 -13.18 8.69
CA PRO A 56 -10.68 -12.66 9.92
C PRO A 56 -10.19 -13.80 10.83
N LEU A 57 -9.11 -13.54 11.57
CA LEU A 57 -8.53 -14.53 12.48
C LEU A 57 -9.46 -14.90 13.64
N ARG A 58 -10.16 -13.90 14.23
CA ARG A 58 -10.99 -14.06 15.43
C ARG A 58 -12.45 -14.41 15.12
N GLN A 59 -12.93 -14.08 13.92
CA GLN A 59 -14.29 -14.38 13.48
C GLN A 59 -14.29 -14.93 12.04
N PRO A 60 -13.88 -16.19 11.83
CA PRO A 60 -13.76 -16.78 10.50
C PRO A 60 -15.08 -16.83 9.71
N ASP A 61 -16.22 -16.82 10.40
CA ASP A 61 -17.56 -16.83 9.81
C ASP A 61 -17.94 -15.49 9.16
N LEU A 62 -17.25 -14.40 9.50
CA LEU A 62 -17.41 -13.10 8.85
C LEU A 62 -16.56 -13.00 7.57
N ALA A 63 -16.54 -14.07 6.79
CA ALA A 63 -15.81 -14.11 5.54
C ALA A 63 -16.39 -13.09 4.55
N LEU A 64 -15.52 -12.38 3.83
CA LEU A 64 -15.92 -11.45 2.77
C LEU A 64 -15.28 -11.85 1.46
N ARG A 65 -16.10 -11.96 0.41
CA ARG A 65 -15.63 -12.04 -0.96
C ARG A 65 -15.37 -10.65 -1.50
N VAL A 66 -14.19 -10.43 -2.07
CA VAL A 66 -13.78 -9.21 -2.76
C VAL A 66 -13.54 -9.56 -4.22
N ALA A 67 -14.24 -8.90 -5.13
CA ALA A 67 -14.21 -9.17 -6.56
C ALA A 67 -13.18 -8.30 -7.30
N ALA A 68 -12.92 -8.64 -8.56
CA ALA A 68 -12.07 -7.85 -9.44
C ALA A 68 -12.53 -6.39 -9.50
N GLY A 69 -11.55 -5.47 -9.45
CA GLY A 69 -11.82 -4.03 -9.39
C GLY A 69 -12.22 -3.54 -8.01
N GLU A 70 -12.16 -4.38 -6.97
CA GLU A 70 -12.44 -4.00 -5.59
C GLU A 70 -11.22 -4.16 -4.67
N SER A 71 -11.30 -3.52 -3.51
CA SER A 71 -10.39 -3.64 -2.40
C SER A 71 -11.13 -3.67 -1.06
N ALA A 72 -10.52 -4.26 -0.05
CA ALA A 72 -11.01 -4.21 1.33
C ALA A 72 -9.85 -4.29 2.32
N TYR A 73 -10.08 -3.77 3.52
CA TYR A 73 -9.20 -3.96 4.66
C TYR A 73 -9.65 -5.15 5.50
N LEU A 74 -8.70 -5.92 6.00
CA LEU A 74 -8.92 -7.04 6.91
C LEU A 74 -8.30 -6.71 8.27
N THR A 75 -9.11 -6.68 9.31
CA THR A 75 -8.66 -6.69 10.70
C THR A 75 -8.78 -8.10 11.28
N GLN A 76 -8.25 -8.33 12.48
CA GLN A 76 -8.40 -9.62 13.16
C GLN A 76 -9.86 -9.97 13.47
N TRP A 77 -10.75 -8.98 13.52
CA TRP A 77 -12.15 -9.13 13.92
C TRP A 77 -13.08 -9.23 12.71
N ALA A 78 -12.96 -8.31 11.77
CA ALA A 78 -13.83 -8.24 10.59
C ALA A 78 -13.10 -7.65 9.38
N PRO A 79 -13.54 -7.99 8.15
CA PRO A 79 -13.20 -7.22 6.97
C PRO A 79 -14.03 -5.92 6.92
N SER A 80 -13.48 -4.88 6.29
CA SER A 80 -14.26 -3.71 5.88
C SER A 80 -15.20 -4.08 4.74
N ARG A 81 -16.14 -3.18 4.41
CA ARG A 81 -16.88 -3.28 3.14
C ARG A 81 -15.89 -3.28 1.97
N ALA A 82 -16.23 -3.99 0.90
CA ALA A 82 -15.54 -3.89 -0.38
C ALA A 82 -15.81 -2.52 -1.01
N GLU A 83 -14.74 -1.86 -1.46
CA GLU A 83 -14.76 -0.56 -2.12
C GLU A 83 -14.03 -0.66 -3.46
N PRO A 84 -14.28 0.26 -4.42
CA PRO A 84 -13.53 0.29 -5.67
C PRO A 84 -12.01 0.28 -5.43
N LEU A 85 -11.30 -0.55 -6.18
CA LEU A 85 -9.85 -0.64 -6.11
C LEU A 85 -9.24 0.70 -6.57
N PRO A 86 -8.44 1.37 -5.72
CA PRO A 86 -7.79 2.61 -6.13
C PRO A 86 -6.82 2.35 -7.30
N ALA A 87 -6.83 3.21 -8.31
CA ALA A 87 -6.01 3.04 -9.52
C ALA A 87 -4.50 2.92 -9.22
N GLN A 88 -4.04 3.57 -8.15
CA GLN A 88 -2.66 3.54 -7.66
C GLN A 88 -2.28 2.25 -6.93
N ALA A 89 -3.25 1.45 -6.46
CA ALA A 89 -2.99 0.32 -5.55
C ALA A 89 -2.08 -0.76 -6.15
N LEU A 90 -2.10 -0.92 -7.48
CA LEU A 90 -1.27 -1.90 -8.20
C LEU A 90 -0.11 -1.26 -8.98
N ALA A 91 0.03 0.06 -8.97
CA ALA A 91 1.05 0.74 -9.77
C ALA A 91 2.48 0.30 -9.42
N TRP A 92 2.72 -0.05 -8.16
CA TRP A 92 4.03 -0.50 -7.68
C TRP A 92 4.49 -1.80 -8.36
N THR A 93 3.55 -2.65 -8.79
CA THR A 93 3.86 -3.88 -9.55
C THR A 93 4.48 -3.57 -10.91
N ARG A 94 4.26 -2.36 -11.43
CA ARG A 94 4.85 -1.81 -12.66
C ARG A 94 6.01 -0.85 -12.37
N GLY A 95 6.53 -0.83 -11.13
CA GLY A 95 7.65 0.02 -10.73
C GLY A 95 7.28 1.51 -10.54
N GLN A 96 6.00 1.82 -10.33
CA GLN A 96 5.50 3.19 -10.20
C GLN A 96 4.77 3.42 -8.87
N LEU A 97 4.90 4.62 -8.31
CA LEU A 97 4.00 5.17 -7.30
C LEU A 97 3.16 6.26 -7.94
N ILE A 98 1.86 6.19 -7.74
CA ILE A 98 0.92 7.18 -8.25
C ILE A 98 0.31 7.88 -7.05
N ALA A 99 0.53 9.19 -6.96
CA ALA A 99 -0.22 10.09 -6.11
C ALA A 99 -1.36 10.69 -6.93
N ASP A 100 -2.58 10.56 -6.44
CA ASP A 100 -3.77 11.16 -7.05
C ASP A 100 -4.55 11.88 -5.96
N ASP A 101 -4.41 13.21 -5.91
CA ASP A 101 -4.88 14.06 -4.83
C ASP A 101 -4.54 13.45 -3.45
N GLU A 102 -3.33 12.91 -3.31
CA GLU A 102 -2.92 12.12 -2.14
C GLU A 102 -2.29 13.03 -1.07
N ARG A 103 -2.60 12.78 0.20
CA ARG A 103 -1.94 13.47 1.32
C ARG A 103 -0.46 13.09 1.36
N LEU A 104 0.40 14.08 1.53
CA LEU A 104 1.85 13.91 1.55
C LEU A 104 2.28 12.90 2.62
N GLY A 105 1.64 12.91 3.79
CA GLY A 105 1.94 11.94 4.86
C GLY A 105 1.71 10.48 4.41
N ASP A 106 0.61 10.22 3.72
CA ASP A 106 0.24 8.87 3.25
C ASP A 106 1.18 8.43 2.12
N PHE A 107 1.49 9.34 1.18
CA PHE A 107 2.48 9.09 0.14
C PHE A 107 3.87 8.78 0.71
N ILE A 108 4.34 9.57 1.68
CA ILE A 108 5.65 9.40 2.31
C ILE A 108 5.72 8.08 3.09
N ALA A 109 4.64 7.70 3.78
CA ALA A 109 4.53 6.41 4.43
C ALA A 109 4.63 5.26 3.40
N ASN A 110 3.99 5.41 2.24
CA ASN A 110 4.08 4.41 1.17
C ASN A 110 5.49 4.35 0.56
N LEU A 111 6.08 5.48 0.20
CA LEU A 111 7.44 5.59 -0.36
C LEU A 111 8.50 5.00 0.58
N SER A 112 8.32 5.16 1.90
CA SER A 112 9.26 4.64 2.91
C SER A 112 9.48 3.12 2.81
N ARG A 113 8.52 2.39 2.23
CA ARG A 113 8.53 0.92 2.12
C ARG A 113 9.44 0.43 0.99
N PHE A 114 9.76 1.30 0.05
CA PHE A 114 10.59 0.99 -1.12
C PHE A 114 12.04 1.46 -0.98
N ARG A 115 12.39 2.11 0.14
CA ARG A 115 13.75 2.60 0.40
C ARG A 115 14.33 2.05 1.70
N PRO A 116 15.65 1.86 1.80
CA PRO A 116 16.29 1.59 3.07
C PRO A 116 16.30 2.85 3.96
N GLY A 117 16.28 2.64 5.27
CA GLY A 117 16.40 3.70 6.27
C GLY A 117 15.07 4.29 6.72
N ILE A 118 15.15 5.40 7.45
CA ILE A 118 14.04 6.13 8.03
C ILE A 118 13.66 7.29 7.12
N LEU A 119 12.41 7.29 6.67
CA LEU A 119 11.77 8.42 6.01
C LEU A 119 10.58 8.87 6.86
N ARG A 120 10.55 10.16 7.22
CA ARG A 120 9.48 10.76 8.02
C ARG A 120 8.86 11.95 7.30
N CYS A 121 7.57 12.17 7.56
CA CYS A 121 6.88 13.40 7.21
C CYS A 121 6.60 14.19 8.48
N ASP A 122 6.92 15.48 8.48
CA ASP A 122 6.52 16.39 9.55
C ASP A 122 4.99 16.57 9.54
N PRO A 123 4.30 16.48 10.70
CA PRO A 123 2.85 16.64 10.77
C PRO A 123 2.35 17.96 10.17
N ALA A 124 3.14 19.04 10.23
CA ALA A 124 2.74 20.35 9.72
C ALA A 124 2.54 20.39 8.19
N VAL A 125 3.10 19.41 7.46
CA VAL A 125 2.98 19.30 6.00
C VAL A 125 2.30 18.00 5.56
N ALA A 126 1.93 17.13 6.49
CA ALA A 126 1.36 15.82 6.19
C ALA A 126 0.03 15.89 5.43
N ASP A 127 -0.73 16.97 5.63
CA ASP A 127 -2.03 17.21 4.99
C ASP A 127 -1.94 17.89 3.62
N LEU A 128 -0.75 18.29 3.17
CA LEU A 128 -0.57 18.82 1.82
C LEU A 128 -0.95 17.74 0.80
N ARG A 129 -1.71 18.11 -0.23
CA ARG A 129 -2.17 17.18 -1.26
C ARG A 129 -1.46 17.46 -2.57
N PHE A 130 -1.14 16.39 -3.30
CA PHE A 130 -0.50 16.49 -4.60
C PHE A 130 -0.81 15.29 -5.48
N SER A 131 -0.57 15.46 -6.77
CA SER A 131 -0.71 14.40 -7.77
C SER A 131 0.58 14.25 -8.56
N GLY A 132 0.87 13.03 -9.01
CA GLY A 132 2.04 12.73 -9.82
C GLY A 132 2.29 11.23 -9.97
N VAL A 133 3.10 10.87 -10.96
CA VAL A 133 3.55 9.49 -11.19
C VAL A 133 5.05 9.44 -11.04
N PHE A 134 5.53 8.55 -10.18
CA PHE A 134 6.91 8.51 -9.73
C PHE A 134 7.52 7.12 -9.90
N PRO A 135 8.70 6.98 -10.53
CA PRO A 135 9.36 5.68 -10.65
C PRO A 135 9.99 5.26 -9.31
N ILE A 136 9.64 4.05 -8.82
CA ILE A 136 10.14 3.52 -7.54
C ILE A 136 11.65 3.30 -7.54
N ALA A 137 12.24 3.08 -8.73
CA ALA A 137 13.66 2.81 -8.89
C ALA A 137 14.57 3.93 -8.36
N ASP A 138 14.08 5.17 -8.25
CA ASP A 138 14.86 6.32 -7.77
C ASP A 138 14.10 7.14 -6.72
N THR A 139 14.01 6.60 -5.49
CA THR A 139 13.29 7.27 -4.40
C THR A 139 13.92 8.59 -3.96
N ASP A 140 15.23 8.78 -4.18
CA ASP A 140 15.90 10.03 -3.80
C ASP A 140 15.56 11.15 -4.80
N HIS A 141 15.43 10.83 -6.09
CA HIS A 141 14.91 11.76 -7.08
C HIS A 141 13.47 12.19 -6.77
N ILE A 142 12.60 11.25 -6.35
CA ILE A 142 11.23 11.59 -5.91
C ILE A 142 11.25 12.65 -4.81
N LEU A 143 12.05 12.44 -3.76
CA LEU A 143 12.14 13.39 -2.64
C LEU A 143 12.69 14.75 -3.09
N ALA A 144 13.64 14.77 -4.01
CA ALA A 144 14.20 16.01 -4.56
C ALA A 144 13.19 16.83 -5.39
N LEU A 145 12.15 16.19 -5.92
CA LEU A 145 11.09 16.86 -6.67
C LEU A 145 10.00 17.49 -5.79
N LEU A 146 9.77 16.96 -4.57
CA LEU A 146 8.70 17.46 -3.69
C LEU A 146 8.77 18.98 -3.43
N PRO A 147 9.94 19.59 -3.18
CA PRO A 147 10.04 21.04 -2.98
C PRO A 147 9.67 21.89 -4.21
N ASN A 148 9.58 21.30 -5.41
CA ASN A 148 9.20 22.03 -6.63
C ASN A 148 7.68 22.18 -6.75
N SER A 149 6.90 21.25 -6.17
CA SER A 149 5.44 21.24 -6.23
C SER A 149 4.77 21.62 -4.91
N LEU A 150 5.47 21.48 -3.78
CA LEU A 150 4.93 21.71 -2.45
C LEU A 150 5.83 22.66 -1.63
N PRO A 151 5.27 23.42 -0.66
CA PRO A 151 6.01 24.30 0.24
C PRO A 151 6.79 23.51 1.32
N VAL A 152 7.62 22.56 0.89
CA VAL A 152 8.38 21.65 1.75
C VAL A 152 9.89 21.78 1.50
N ALA A 153 10.68 21.31 2.45
CA ALA A 153 12.11 21.10 2.34
C ALA A 153 12.48 19.69 2.78
N ILE A 154 13.60 19.17 2.28
CA ILE A 154 14.11 17.85 2.63
C ILE A 154 15.26 18.02 3.62
N ARG A 155 15.05 17.60 4.87
CA ARG A 155 16.10 17.57 5.88
C ARG A 155 16.72 16.17 5.93
N GLN A 156 17.97 16.06 5.52
CA GLN A 156 18.72 14.81 5.55
C GLN A 156 19.80 14.90 6.63
N VAL A 157 19.73 14.01 7.62
CA VAL A 157 20.80 13.86 8.61
C VAL A 157 21.87 12.92 8.06
N THR A 158 21.44 11.86 7.40
CA THR A 158 22.27 10.92 6.63
C THR A 158 21.50 10.43 5.42
N ARG A 159 22.15 9.69 4.51
CA ARG A 159 21.46 9.00 3.39
C ARG A 159 20.34 8.05 3.83
N TYR A 160 20.36 7.57 5.07
CA TYR A 160 19.38 6.64 5.66
C TYR A 160 18.43 7.32 6.64
N TRP A 161 18.51 8.64 6.83
CA TRP A 161 17.61 9.37 7.71
C TRP A 161 17.18 10.68 7.07
N VAL A 162 15.96 10.67 6.54
CA VAL A 162 15.37 11.78 5.82
C VAL A 162 14.05 12.18 6.48
N THR A 163 13.82 13.49 6.59
CA THR A 163 12.55 14.05 7.05
C THR A 163 12.09 15.13 6.09
N VAL A 164 10.86 15.01 5.61
CA VAL A 164 10.17 16.06 4.85
C VAL A 164 9.59 17.05 5.86
N VAL A 165 9.99 18.30 5.77
CA VAL A 165 9.64 19.38 6.73
C VAL A 165 9.05 20.57 5.97
N PRO A 166 8.34 21.51 6.63
CA PRO A 166 8.00 22.78 6.00
C PRO A 166 9.22 23.50 5.44
N ARG A 167 9.09 24.16 4.29
CA ARG A 167 10.12 25.09 3.81
C ARG A 167 10.15 26.29 4.76
N ALA A 168 11.33 26.59 5.32
CA ALA A 168 11.53 27.85 6.03
C ALA A 168 11.34 29.00 5.02
N GLY A 169 10.45 29.94 5.34
CA GLY A 169 10.24 31.16 4.57
C GLY A 169 11.43 32.12 4.64
#